data_AF-A0AAW1JCD3-F1
#
_entry.id   AF-A0AAW1JCD3-F1
#
_cell.length_a   1.000
_cell.length_b   1.000
_cell.length_c   1.000
_cell.angle_alpha   90.00
_cell.angle_beta   90.00
_cell.angle_gamma   90.00
#
_symmetry.space_group_name_H-M   'P 1'
#
loop_
_entity.id
_entity.type
_entity.pdbx_description
1 polymer ?
#
loop_
_entity_poly.entity_id
_entity_poly.type
_entity_poly.pdbx_seq_one_letter_code
_entity_poly.pdbx_strand_id
1 'polypeptide(L)'
;MWPWINETIKRSNIQLKALYALLQTAEIMKLCNVRKKEYRKLITKEKKAYYANRLHSSKNKTKFVWDIVRKVTNKTKLAAPLTLIINEREITSPIEVANNSGNHFSRNVQ
;
A
#
# COMPACT_ATOMS: atom_id res chain seq x y z
N MET A 1 2.56 4.29 -12.57
CA MET A 1 3.02 5.60 -12.04
C MET A 1 2.21 5.93 -10.79
N TRP A 2 2.84 6.40 -9.70
CA TRP A 2 2.10 6.68 -8.46
C TRP A 2 1.19 7.92 -8.63
N PRO A 3 -0.07 7.87 -8.20
CA PRO A 3 -1.06 8.90 -8.50
C PRO A 3 -0.88 10.23 -7.74
N TRP A 4 0.04 10.29 -6.77
CA TRP A 4 0.37 11.49 -5.99
C TRP A 4 1.60 12.25 -6.55
N ILE A 5 2.25 11.73 -7.60
CA ILE A 5 3.40 12.41 -8.23
C ILE A 5 2.89 13.50 -9.16
N ASN A 6 3.12 14.76 -8.77
CA ASN A 6 2.78 15.94 -9.57
C ASN A 6 4.01 16.50 -10.31
N GLU A 7 3.78 17.53 -11.12
CA GLU A 7 4.82 18.15 -11.94
C GLU A 7 5.93 18.80 -11.10
N THR A 8 5.60 19.32 -9.93
CA THR A 8 6.57 19.91 -8.99
C THR A 8 7.58 18.86 -8.51
N ILE A 9 7.11 17.65 -8.15
CA ILE A 9 7.99 16.54 -7.76
C ILE A 9 8.87 16.12 -8.92
N LYS A 10 8.32 16.03 -10.15
CA LYS A 10 9.11 15.67 -11.34
C LYS A 10 10.23 16.68 -11.60
N ARG A 11 9.90 17.98 -11.61
CA ARG A 11 10.88 19.05 -11.80
C ARG A 11 11.97 19.02 -10.73
N SER A 12 11.60 18.84 -9.46
CA SER A 12 12.56 18.74 -8.36
C SER A 12 13.48 17.51 -8.50
N ASN A 13 12.95 16.38 -8.96
CA ASN A 13 13.76 15.19 -9.26
C ASN A 13 14.74 15.42 -10.41
N ILE A 14 14.32 16.09 -11.48
CA ILE A 14 15.19 16.45 -12.61
C ILE A 14 16.33 17.35 -12.13
N GLN A 15 16.02 18.39 -11.34
CA GLN A 15 17.02 19.29 -10.78
C GLN A 15 18.03 18.55 -9.88
N LEU A 16 17.54 17.62 -9.03
CA LEU A 16 18.41 16.82 -8.18
C LEU A 16 19.33 15.92 -9.01
N LYS A 17 18.83 15.29 -10.07
CA LYS A 17 19.64 14.49 -10.99
C LYS A 17 20.70 15.31 -11.71
N ALA A 18 20.34 16.52 -12.16
CA ALA A 18 21.29 17.44 -12.78
C ALA A 18 22.42 17.82 -11.81
N LEU A 19 22.10 18.12 -10.55
CA LEU A 19 23.10 18.41 -9.52
C LEU A 19 24.01 17.20 -9.23
N TYR A 20 23.45 15.99 -9.22
CA TYR A 20 24.24 14.77 -9.08
C TYR A 20 25.18 14.52 -10.27
N ALA A 21 24.78 14.90 -11.49
CA ALA A 21 25.64 14.79 -12.67
C ALA A 21 26.83 15.76 -12.62
N LEU A 22 26.67 16.90 -11.93
CA LEU A 22 27.68 17.94 -11.77
C LEU A 22 28.53 17.76 -10.50
N LEU A 23 28.44 16.60 -9.83
CA LEU A 23 29.04 16.39 -8.50
C LEU A 23 30.57 16.26 -8.60
N GLN A 24 31.24 17.41 -8.63
CA GLN A 24 32.70 17.53 -8.82
C GLN A 24 33.38 18.21 -7.62
N THR A 25 32.63 18.98 -6.83
CA THR A 25 33.17 19.77 -5.71
C THR A 25 32.40 19.53 -4.41
N ALA A 26 33.06 19.83 -3.28
CA ALA A 26 32.46 19.73 -1.96
C ALA A 26 31.24 20.67 -1.78
N GLU A 27 31.25 21.83 -2.44
CA GLU A 27 30.14 22.78 -2.43
C GLU A 27 28.90 22.22 -3.14
N ILE A 28 29.08 21.60 -4.31
CA ILE A 28 27.99 20.95 -5.04
C ILE A 28 27.45 19.77 -4.23
N MET A 29 28.32 19.03 -3.53
CA MET A 29 27.88 17.95 -2.63
C MET A 29 27.01 18.47 -1.47
N LYS A 30 27.40 19.58 -0.83
CA LYS A 30 26.59 20.25 0.20
C LYS A 30 25.24 20.68 -0.35
N LEU A 31 25.22 21.33 -1.53
CA LEU A 31 24.00 21.76 -2.19
C LEU A 31 23.09 20.57 -2.54
N CYS A 32 23.66 19.48 -3.05
CA CYS A 32 22.94 18.26 -3.37
C CYS A 32 22.28 17.65 -2.13
N ASN A 33 22.98 17.62 -0.99
CA ASN A 33 22.43 17.13 0.28
C ASN A 33 21.24 17.99 0.77
N VAL A 34 21.34 19.31 0.66
CA VAL A 34 20.25 20.23 0.98
C VAL A 34 19.04 19.96 0.09
N ARG A 35 19.24 19.91 -1.24
CA ARG A 35 18.17 19.64 -2.20
C ARG A 35 17.55 18.25 -2.02
N LYS A 36 18.34 17.25 -1.67
CA LYS A 36 17.83 15.90 -1.33
C LYS A 36 16.96 15.92 -0.08
N LYS A 37 17.27 16.77 0.91
CA LYS A 37 16.44 16.95 2.11
C LYS A 37 15.13 17.65 1.76
N GLU A 38 15.18 18.70 0.94
CA GLU A 38 13.99 19.42 0.45
C GLU A 38 13.08 18.52 -0.38
N TYR A 39 13.67 17.74 -1.30
CA TYR A 39 12.93 16.78 -2.12
C TYR A 39 12.19 15.73 -1.28
N ARG A 40 12.85 15.20 -0.24
CA ARG A 40 12.21 14.28 0.72
C ARG A 40 11.04 14.95 1.45
N LYS A 41 11.19 16.20 1.88
CA LYS A 41 10.10 16.97 2.51
C LYS A 41 8.94 17.17 1.54
N LEU A 42 9.23 17.52 0.28
CA LEU A 42 8.23 17.69 -0.76
C LEU A 42 7.43 16.40 -0.99
N ILE A 43 8.11 15.27 -1.17
CA ILE A 43 7.46 13.96 -1.34
C ILE A 43 6.51 13.68 -0.15
N THR A 44 7.00 13.82 1.07
CA THR A 44 6.18 13.53 2.26
C THR A 44 4.96 14.44 2.34
N LYS A 45 5.14 15.74 2.06
CA LYS A 45 4.05 16.73 2.06
C LYS A 45 2.99 16.37 1.03
N GLU A 46 3.37 16.19 -0.23
CA GLU A 46 2.44 15.92 -1.33
C GLU A 46 1.74 14.57 -1.17
N LYS A 47 2.48 13.53 -0.75
CA LYS A 47 1.90 12.22 -0.46
C LYS A 47 0.86 12.32 0.65
N LYS A 48 1.17 13.02 1.75
CA LYS A 48 0.23 13.23 2.86
C LYS A 48 -1.01 13.99 2.40
N ALA A 49 -0.84 15.09 1.67
CA ALA A 49 -1.95 15.89 1.14
C ALA A 49 -2.87 15.07 0.23
N TYR A 50 -2.30 14.29 -0.70
CA TYR A 50 -3.07 13.42 -1.59
C TYR A 50 -3.96 12.43 -0.82
N TYR A 51 -3.39 11.68 0.13
CA TYR A 51 -4.17 10.70 0.87
C TYR A 51 -5.16 11.34 1.85
N ALA A 52 -4.82 12.49 2.45
CA ALA A 52 -5.73 13.24 3.31
C ALA A 52 -6.95 13.72 2.53
N ASN A 53 -6.75 14.32 1.35
CA ASN A 53 -7.84 14.79 0.49
C ASN A 53 -8.77 13.63 0.06
N ARG A 54 -8.20 12.48 -0.29
CA ARG A 54 -8.99 11.28 -0.64
C ARG A 54 -9.70 10.63 0.55
N LEU A 55 -9.10 10.66 1.74
CA LEU A 55 -9.74 10.17 2.94
C LEU A 55 -10.93 11.07 3.32
N HIS A 56 -10.76 12.39 3.19
CA HIS A 56 -11.82 13.35 3.48
C HIS A 56 -13.00 13.21 2.52
N SER A 57 -12.75 12.95 1.23
CA SER A 57 -13.80 12.71 0.23
C SER A 57 -14.34 11.27 0.20
N SER A 58 -13.81 10.35 1.01
CA SER A 58 -14.27 8.96 1.05
C SER A 58 -15.58 8.83 1.85
N LYS A 59 -16.56 8.13 1.26
CA LYS A 59 -17.79 7.73 1.94
C LYS A 59 -17.53 6.79 3.12
N ASN A 60 -16.53 5.90 3.00
CA ASN A 60 -16.14 4.96 4.04
C ASN A 60 -14.66 5.15 4.37
N LYS A 61 -14.40 5.93 5.43
CA LYS A 61 -13.06 6.29 5.89
C LYS A 61 -12.26 5.08 6.37
N THR A 62 -12.89 4.22 7.17
CA THR A 62 -12.27 3.00 7.73
C THR A 62 -11.77 2.07 6.62
N LYS A 63 -12.63 1.77 5.64
CA LYS A 63 -12.25 0.93 4.49
C LYS A 63 -11.09 1.56 3.70
N PHE A 64 -11.14 2.87 3.47
CA PHE A 64 -10.10 3.58 2.73
C PHE A 64 -8.73 3.56 3.43
N VAL A 65 -8.69 3.71 4.76
CA VAL A 65 -7.45 3.56 5.55
C VAL A 65 -6.87 2.16 5.36
N TRP A 66 -7.70 1.11 5.48
CA TRP A 66 -7.27 -0.27 5.24
C TRP A 66 -6.79 -0.50 3.81
N ASP A 67 -7.41 0.14 2.81
CA ASP A 67 -6.95 0.09 1.42
C ASP A 67 -5.56 0.72 1.25
N ILE A 68 -5.27 1.82 1.93
CA ILE A 68 -3.94 2.44 1.94
C ILE A 68 -2.92 1.48 2.55
N VAL A 69 -3.22 0.93 3.74
CA VAL A 69 -2.32 -0.01 4.43
C VAL A 69 -2.02 -1.22 3.56
N ARG A 70 -3.04 -1.82 2.93
CA ARG A 70 -2.87 -2.93 1.98
C ARG A 70 -1.95 -2.57 0.82
N LYS A 71 -2.14 -1.40 0.19
CA LYS A 71 -1.29 -0.94 -0.92
C LYS A 71 0.16 -0.69 -0.50
N VAL A 72 0.41 -0.22 0.72
CA VAL A 72 1.77 0.08 1.21
C VAL A 72 2.49 -1.18 1.66
N THR A 73 1.77 -2.11 2.28
CA THR A 73 2.35 -3.35 2.83
C THR A 73 2.49 -4.46 1.78
N ASN A 74 2.02 -4.22 0.55
CA ASN A 74 1.97 -5.20 -0.54
C ASN A 74 1.38 -6.55 -0.12
N LYS A 75 0.55 -6.55 0.93
CA LYS A 75 -0.20 -7.73 1.39
C LYS A 75 -1.34 -7.95 0.41
N THR A 76 -1.03 -8.59 -0.71
CA THR A 76 -2.04 -9.31 -1.48
C THR A 76 -2.67 -10.32 -0.52
N LYS A 77 -4.01 -10.36 -0.49
CA LYS A 77 -4.68 -11.53 0.07
C LYS A 77 -4.23 -12.69 -0.82
N LEU A 78 -3.25 -13.46 -0.37
CA LEU A 78 -3.15 -14.85 -0.78
C LEU A 78 -4.47 -15.44 -0.28
N ALA A 79 -5.41 -15.65 -1.21
CA ALA A 79 -6.52 -16.54 -0.95
C ALA A 79 -5.89 -17.93 -0.85
N ALA A 80 -5.33 -18.25 0.32
CA ALA A 80 -5.01 -19.62 0.63
C ALA A 80 -6.35 -20.37 0.63
N PRO A 81 -6.46 -21.49 -0.09
CA PRO A 81 -7.65 -22.32 0.00
C PRO A 81 -7.86 -22.68 1.47
N LEU A 82 -9.10 -22.54 1.94
CA LEU A 82 -9.44 -22.92 3.30
C LEU A 82 -9.40 -24.44 3.38
N THR A 83 -8.42 -24.98 4.08
CA THR A 83 -8.32 -26.41 4.34
C THR A 83 -9.05 -26.75 5.64
N LEU A 84 -10.01 -27.67 5.57
CA LEU A 84 -10.66 -28.27 6.74
C LEU A 84 -10.27 -29.74 6.83
N ILE A 85 -9.86 -30.20 8.02
CA ILE A 85 -9.66 -31.62 8.29
C ILE A 85 -10.90 -32.12 9.03
N ILE A 86 -11.65 -33.02 8.41
CA ILE A 86 -12.84 -33.65 9.00
C ILE A 86 -12.69 -35.15 8.84
N ASN A 87 -12.77 -35.90 9.95
CA ASN A 87 -12.64 -37.37 9.95
C ASN A 87 -11.41 -37.87 9.17
N GLU A 88 -10.24 -37.31 9.49
CA GLU A 88 -8.94 -37.65 8.87
C GLU A 88 -8.85 -37.37 7.35
N ARG A 89 -9.86 -36.72 6.74
CA ARG A 89 -9.84 -36.29 5.34
C ARG A 89 -9.59 -34.79 5.24
N GLU A 90 -8.69 -34.42 4.34
CA GLU A 90 -8.40 -33.04 3.99
C GLU A 90 -9.37 -32.56 2.92
N ILE A 91 -10.18 -31.55 3.26
CA ILE A 91 -11.15 -30.92 2.36
C ILE A 91 -10.65 -29.52 2.02
N THR A 92 -10.39 -29.29 0.73
CA THR A 92 -9.90 -28.00 0.19
C THR A 92 -10.90 -27.34 -0.76
N SER A 93 -11.94 -28.06 -1.19
CA SER A 93 -12.99 -27.55 -2.08
C SER A 93 -13.90 -26.56 -1.35
N PRO A 94 -14.05 -25.31 -1.82
CA PRO A 94 -14.89 -24.29 -1.17
C PRO A 94 -16.35 -24.70 -1.00
N ILE A 95 -16.88 -25.51 -1.94
CA ILE A 95 -18.27 -26.01 -1.90
C ILE A 95 -18.41 -27.03 -0.76
N GLU A 96 -17.47 -27.95 -0.64
CA GLU A 96 -17.49 -28.98 0.40
C GLU A 96 -17.27 -28.39 1.79
N VAL A 97 -16.39 -27.38 1.90
CA VAL A 97 -16.18 -26.58 3.12
C VAL A 97 -17.49 -25.89 3.54
N ALA A 98 -18.18 -25.25 2.60
CA ALA A 98 -19.44 -24.54 2.88
C ALA A 98 -20.54 -25.50 3.33
N ASN A 99 -20.69 -26.65 2.66
CA ASN A 99 -21.68 -27.66 3.00
C ASN A 99 -21.41 -28.28 4.37
N ASN A 100 -20.16 -28.64 4.69
CA ASN A 100 -19.81 -29.17 6.01
C ASN A 100 -20.05 -28.15 7.12
N SER A 101 -19.70 -26.88 6.89
CA SER A 101 -19.95 -25.81 7.84
C SER A 101 -21.46 -25.63 8.07
N GLY A 102 -22.26 -25.56 6.99
CA GLY A 102 -23.71 -25.46 7.07
C GLY A 102 -24.35 -26.62 7.84
N ASN A 103 -23.87 -27.85 7.61
CA ASN A 103 -24.36 -29.04 8.31
C ASN A 103 -23.99 -29.05 9.80
N HIS A 104 -22.79 -28.58 10.16
CA HIS A 104 -22.35 -28.49 11.55
C HIS A 104 -23.23 -27.52 12.35
N PHE A 105 -23.51 -26.33 11.81
CA PHE A 105 -24.32 -25.33 12.51
C PHE A 105 -25.82 -25.66 12.49
N SER A 106 -26.34 -26.29 11.43
CA SER A 106 -27.75 -26.69 11.36
C SER A 106 -28.11 -27.81 12.34
N ARG A 107 -27.16 -28.67 12.73
CA ARG A 107 -27.38 -29.75 13.71
C ARG A 107 -27.46 -29.26 15.16
N ASN A 108 -26.93 -28.07 15.47
CA ASN A 108 -26.91 -27.51 16.82
C ASN A 108 -28.08 -26.54 17.10
N VAL A 109 -29.13 -26.57 16.26
CA VAL A 109 -30.35 -25.73 16.39
C VAL A 109 -31.58 -26.58 16.73
N GLN A 110 -31.39 -27.73 17.38
CA GLN A 110 -32.44 -28.48 18.07
C GLN A 110 -32.16 -28.47 19.57
#